data_AF-A0A955ZPX5-F1
#
_entry.id   AF-A0A955ZPX5-F1
#
_cell.length_a   1.000
_cell.length_b   1.000
_cell.length_c   1.000
_cell.angle_alpha   90.00
_cell.angle_beta   90.00
_cell.angle_gamma   90.00
#
_symmetry.space_group_name_H-M   'P 1'
#
loop_
_entity.id
_entity.type
_entity.pdbx_description
1 polymer ?
#
loop_
_entity_poly.entity_id
_entity_poly.type
_entity_poly.pdbx_seq_one_letter_code
_entity_poly.pdbx_strand_id
1 'polypeptide(L)'
;MIPSHSPDLPDGHSVASKENSIILTTVFIITVGDMTFPACQEAIRLQDTQAFVLDIIRNVHPMSAAFQEMITRCQTEYFIQVDEDMILHPTAVREMEQLMLQAPKHIGMICCHLYDEDRETTIQGVKIYRTASLQSVVFQNVKACEMDLLAQMGAMGIRWVLHPSIQGRHGTLFSPETIYRRYKSMYEKDILEWNDV
;
A
#
# COMPACT_ATOMS: atom_id res chain seq x y z
N MET A 1 -39.96 62.53 7.06
CA MET A 1 -39.40 61.58 8.04
C MET A 1 -39.59 60.16 7.49
N ILE A 2 -38.48 59.46 7.27
CA ILE A 2 -38.31 58.00 7.06
C ILE A 2 -38.69 57.26 8.39
N PRO A 3 -39.04 55.95 8.50
CA PRO A 3 -38.91 54.76 7.61
C PRO A 3 -40.25 54.02 7.33
N SER A 4 -40.48 53.11 6.35
CA SER A 4 -39.77 51.96 5.73
C SER A 4 -39.63 50.71 6.61
N HIS A 5 -40.65 49.82 6.61
CA HIS A 5 -40.54 48.44 7.15
C HIS A 5 -41.27 47.39 6.26
N SER A 6 -40.47 46.66 5.50
CA SER A 6 -40.53 45.21 5.27
C SER A 6 -39.06 44.83 5.06
N PRO A 7 -38.51 43.73 5.63
CA PRO A 7 -39.04 42.38 5.43
C PRO A 7 -38.91 41.44 6.64
N ASP A 8 -39.60 40.30 6.60
CA ASP A 8 -39.22 39.11 7.36
C ASP A 8 -38.94 37.95 6.40
N LEU A 9 -38.02 37.09 6.83
CA LEU A 9 -37.45 35.88 6.22
C LEU A 9 -36.21 36.12 5.32
N PRO A 10 -35.12 35.38 5.58
CA PRO A 10 -35.12 33.96 5.22
C PRO A 10 -34.66 32.98 6.32
N ASP A 11 -35.30 31.80 6.31
CA ASP A 11 -34.76 30.56 6.82
C ASP A 11 -33.46 30.22 6.08
N GLY A 12 -32.33 30.43 6.77
CA GLY A 12 -31.03 29.96 6.33
C GLY A 12 -30.88 28.46 6.59
N HIS A 13 -31.33 27.63 5.65
CA HIS A 13 -30.84 26.26 5.56
C HIS A 13 -29.33 26.31 5.24
N SER A 14 -28.52 26.10 6.27
CA SER A 14 -27.10 25.79 6.13
C SER A 14 -26.95 24.47 5.37
N VAL A 15 -26.78 24.55 4.05
CA VAL A 15 -26.29 23.44 3.26
C VAL A 15 -24.82 23.27 3.59
N ALA A 16 -24.49 22.28 4.41
CA ALA A 16 -23.12 21.85 4.62
C ALA A 16 -22.49 21.59 3.25
N SER A 17 -21.48 22.38 2.91
CA SER A 17 -20.65 22.17 1.73
C SER A 17 -20.06 20.77 1.81
N LYS A 18 -20.40 19.89 0.87
CA LYS A 18 -19.65 18.66 0.62
C LYS A 18 -18.22 19.09 0.28
N GLU A 19 -17.31 18.98 1.25
CA GLU A 19 -15.88 19.06 0.98
C GLU A 19 -15.57 18.01 -0.07
N ASN A 20 -15.15 18.47 -1.24
CA ASN A 20 -14.64 17.62 -2.30
C ASN A 20 -13.29 17.07 -1.79
N SER A 21 -13.35 16.00 -1.01
CA SER A 21 -12.16 15.34 -0.48
C SER A 21 -11.35 14.84 -1.67
N ILE A 22 -10.16 15.41 -1.84
CA ILE A 22 -9.23 14.98 -2.89
C ILE A 22 -8.78 13.57 -2.54
N ILE A 23 -8.97 12.62 -3.45
CA ILE A 23 -8.47 11.26 -3.30
C ILE A 23 -6.99 11.25 -3.64
N LEU A 24 -6.14 10.99 -2.63
CA LEU A 24 -4.69 11.05 -2.77
C LEU A 24 -4.03 9.69 -3.00
N THR A 25 -4.71 8.60 -2.62
CA THR A 25 -4.09 7.27 -2.56
C THR A 25 -4.87 6.23 -3.37
N THR A 26 -4.14 5.38 -4.10
CA THR A 26 -4.66 4.11 -4.65
C THR A 26 -4.09 2.93 -3.87
N VAL A 27 -4.94 2.04 -3.38
CA VAL A 27 -4.54 0.77 -2.77
C VAL A 27 -4.62 -0.31 -3.84
N PHE A 28 -3.49 -0.93 -4.15
CA PHE A 28 -3.42 -2.08 -5.05
C PHE A 28 -3.35 -3.37 -4.25
N ILE A 29 -4.31 -4.27 -4.48
CA ILE A 29 -4.19 -5.66 -4.02
C ILE A 29 -3.64 -6.51 -5.16
N ILE A 30 -2.56 -7.23 -4.90
CA ILE A 30 -1.94 -8.16 -5.85
C ILE A 30 -2.32 -9.57 -5.46
N THR A 31 -2.90 -10.32 -6.40
CA THR A 31 -3.55 -11.60 -6.09
C THR A 31 -3.42 -12.62 -7.21
N VAL A 32 -3.15 -13.87 -6.86
CA VAL A 32 -3.37 -15.05 -7.71
C VAL A 32 -4.68 -15.78 -7.38
N GLY A 33 -5.46 -15.24 -6.44
CA GLY A 33 -6.74 -15.79 -5.99
C GLY A 33 -6.58 -16.88 -4.94
N ASP A 34 -5.57 -16.76 -4.06
CA ASP A 34 -5.38 -17.68 -2.95
C ASP A 34 -6.48 -17.52 -1.88
N MET A 35 -6.57 -18.47 -0.96
CA MET A 35 -7.59 -18.53 0.09
C MET A 35 -7.57 -17.35 1.06
N THR A 36 -6.46 -16.62 1.14
CA THR A 36 -6.30 -15.41 1.98
C THR A 36 -6.94 -14.17 1.35
N PHE A 37 -7.09 -14.14 0.02
CA PHE A 37 -7.54 -12.97 -0.73
C PHE A 37 -8.87 -12.37 -0.21
N PRO A 38 -9.92 -13.15 0.10
CA PRO A 38 -11.18 -12.59 0.61
C PRO A 38 -10.99 -11.80 1.92
N ALA A 39 -10.15 -12.30 2.83
CA ALA A 39 -9.89 -11.63 4.10
C ALA A 39 -9.05 -10.35 3.90
N CYS A 40 -8.05 -10.39 3.02
CA CYS A 40 -7.29 -9.20 2.62
C CYS A 40 -8.20 -8.12 2.03
N GLN A 41 -9.03 -8.49 1.05
CA GLN A 41 -9.93 -7.53 0.40
C GLN A 41 -10.92 -6.90 1.39
N GLU A 42 -11.45 -7.69 2.31
CA GLU A 42 -12.35 -7.17 3.34
C GLU A 42 -11.64 -6.22 4.31
N ALA A 43 -10.41 -6.53 4.73
CA ALA A 43 -9.61 -5.65 5.58
C ALA A 43 -9.34 -4.28 4.92
N ILE A 44 -9.19 -4.24 3.59
CA ILE A 44 -9.08 -2.98 2.85
C ILE A 44 -10.44 -2.27 2.73
N ARG A 45 -11.54 -2.99 2.52
CA ARG A 45 -12.88 -2.38 2.46
C ARG A 45 -13.33 -1.77 3.80
N LEU A 46 -12.88 -2.35 4.91
CA LEU A 46 -13.18 -1.92 6.28
C LEU A 46 -12.21 -0.88 6.83
N GLN A 47 -11.37 -0.27 5.99
CA GLN A 47 -10.56 0.87 6.41
C GLN A 47 -11.46 2.01 6.92
N ASP A 48 -10.99 2.71 7.94
CA ASP A 48 -11.75 3.76 8.62
C ASP A 48 -11.87 5.06 7.81
N THR A 49 -11.07 5.17 6.75
CA THR A 49 -11.21 6.16 5.67
C THR A 49 -11.68 5.46 4.41
N GLN A 50 -12.54 6.11 3.64
CA GLN A 50 -12.94 5.65 2.30
C GLN A 50 -12.39 6.56 1.18
N ALA A 51 -11.48 7.47 1.51
CA ALA A 51 -10.89 8.42 0.59
C ALA A 51 -9.68 7.83 -0.17
N PHE A 52 -9.85 6.67 -0.79
CA PHE A 52 -8.85 6.03 -1.64
C PHE A 52 -9.50 5.25 -2.79
N VAL A 53 -8.74 4.98 -3.84
CA VAL A 53 -9.15 4.06 -4.91
C VAL A 53 -8.67 2.65 -4.58
N LEU A 54 -9.54 1.65 -4.65
CA LEU A 54 -9.13 0.24 -4.59
C LEU A 54 -9.02 -0.32 -6.02
N ASP A 55 -7.84 -0.84 -6.38
CA ASP A 55 -7.61 -1.56 -7.64
C ASP A 55 -7.00 -2.94 -7.34
N ILE A 56 -7.35 -3.94 -8.14
CA ILE A 56 -6.96 -5.33 -7.94
C ILE A 56 -6.19 -5.80 -9.18
N ILE A 57 -4.91 -6.12 -8.99
CA ILE A 57 -4.06 -6.71 -10.01
C ILE A 57 -4.11 -8.24 -9.83
N ARG A 58 -4.85 -8.89 -10.72
CA ARG A 58 -5.14 -10.33 -10.63
C ARG A 58 -4.41 -11.13 -11.70
N ASN A 59 -3.79 -12.24 -11.29
CA ASN A 59 -3.21 -13.26 -12.16
C ASN A 59 -2.16 -12.72 -13.16
N VAL A 60 -1.36 -11.74 -12.75
CA VAL A 60 -0.25 -11.21 -13.55
C VAL A 60 1.06 -11.91 -13.16
N HIS A 61 1.77 -12.41 -14.16
CA HIS A 61 3.07 -13.08 -14.01
C HIS A 61 4.06 -12.53 -15.04
N PRO A 62 5.35 -12.37 -14.70
CA PRO A 62 5.99 -12.58 -13.39
C PRO A 62 5.58 -11.53 -12.34
N MET A 63 6.01 -11.71 -11.08
CA MET A 63 5.75 -10.74 -9.99
C MET A 63 6.17 -9.32 -10.36
N SER A 64 7.29 -9.16 -11.08
CA SER A 64 7.74 -7.85 -11.57
C SER A 64 6.72 -7.19 -12.51
N ALA A 65 6.03 -7.97 -13.35
CA ALA A 65 4.96 -7.44 -14.20
C ALA A 65 3.74 -7.03 -13.36
N ALA A 66 3.38 -7.81 -12.33
CA ALA A 66 2.31 -7.43 -11.40
C ALA A 66 2.63 -6.13 -10.67
N PHE A 67 3.88 -5.94 -10.22
CA PHE A 67 4.31 -4.68 -9.60
C PHE A 67 4.37 -3.51 -10.57
N GLN A 68 4.77 -3.76 -11.82
CA GLN A 68 4.79 -2.74 -12.86
C GLN A 68 3.39 -2.19 -13.16
N GLU A 69 2.35 -3.02 -13.11
CA GLU A 69 0.96 -2.58 -13.27
C GLU A 69 0.56 -1.52 -12.24
N MET A 70 1.09 -1.56 -11.00
CA MET A 70 0.84 -0.49 -10.01
C MET A 70 1.35 0.86 -10.50
N ILE A 71 2.59 0.91 -11.00
CA ILE A 71 3.19 2.14 -11.53
C ILE A 71 2.42 2.62 -12.78
N THR A 72 2.05 1.70 -13.66
CA THR A 72 1.39 2.04 -14.93
C THR A 72 -0.05 2.49 -14.75
N ARG A 73 -0.79 1.92 -13.79
CA ARG A 73 -2.22 2.22 -13.57
C ARG A 73 -2.44 3.39 -12.61
N CYS A 74 -1.52 3.65 -11.68
CA CYS A 74 -1.73 4.66 -10.66
C CYS A 74 -1.83 6.07 -11.25
N GLN A 75 -2.90 6.78 -10.88
CA GLN A 75 -3.12 8.18 -11.23
C GLN A 75 -3.16 9.11 -10.01
N THR A 76 -3.18 8.52 -8.81
CA THR A 76 -3.21 9.26 -7.55
C THR A 76 -1.78 9.63 -7.11
N GLU A 77 -1.66 10.55 -6.14
CA GLU A 77 -0.34 11.01 -5.67
C GLU A 77 0.48 9.89 -5.03
N TYR A 78 -0.21 8.97 -4.35
CA TYR A 78 0.37 7.85 -3.63
C TYR A 78 -0.27 6.53 -4.02
N PHE A 79 0.49 5.44 -3.88
CA PHE A 79 -0.13 4.12 -3.90
C PHE A 79 0.44 3.19 -2.84
N ILE A 80 -0.41 2.28 -2.36
CA ILE A 80 -0.06 1.25 -1.38
C ILE A 80 -0.07 -0.10 -2.08
N GLN A 81 1.01 -0.85 -1.92
CA GLN A 81 1.11 -2.25 -2.37
C GLN A 81 0.66 -3.17 -1.24
N VAL A 82 -0.34 -4.01 -1.50
CA VAL A 82 -0.87 -5.02 -0.58
C VAL A 82 -0.86 -6.38 -1.25
N ASP A 83 -0.13 -7.34 -0.68
CA ASP A 83 -0.17 -8.73 -1.13
C ASP A 83 -1.42 -9.42 -0.54
N GLU A 84 -2.00 -10.39 -1.24
CA GLU A 84 -3.28 -11.02 -0.87
C GLU A 84 -3.30 -11.78 0.46
N ASP A 85 -2.14 -11.96 1.11
CA ASP A 85 -1.97 -12.60 2.42
C ASP A 85 -1.75 -11.59 3.56
N MET A 86 -1.88 -10.30 3.28
CA MET A 86 -1.80 -9.22 4.26
C MET A 86 -3.18 -8.84 4.81
N ILE A 87 -3.29 -8.71 6.13
CA ILE A 87 -4.49 -8.20 6.82
C ILE A 87 -4.11 -6.89 7.51
N LEU A 88 -4.40 -5.76 6.85
CA LEU A 88 -4.05 -4.44 7.39
C LEU A 88 -4.92 -4.04 8.57
N HIS A 89 -4.36 -3.24 9.49
CA HIS A 89 -5.14 -2.60 10.55
C HIS A 89 -6.19 -1.63 9.96
N PRO A 90 -7.33 -1.39 10.63
CA PRO A 90 -8.39 -0.52 10.10
C PRO A 90 -7.96 0.92 9.79
N THR A 91 -6.86 1.39 10.38
CA THR A 91 -6.35 2.76 10.24
C THR A 91 -5.17 2.88 9.26
N ALA A 92 -4.70 1.75 8.70
CA ALA A 92 -3.41 1.65 8.06
C ALA A 92 -3.27 2.57 6.83
N VAL A 93 -4.31 2.64 5.98
CA VAL A 93 -4.27 3.48 4.78
C VAL A 93 -4.09 4.95 5.15
N ARG A 94 -4.89 5.45 6.10
CA ARG A 94 -4.77 6.84 6.57
C ARG A 94 -3.40 7.09 7.20
N GLU A 95 -2.93 6.19 8.05
CA GLU A 95 -1.64 6.37 8.73
C GLU A 95 -0.47 6.41 7.74
N MET A 96 -0.44 5.49 6.78
CA MET A 96 0.59 5.45 5.75
C MET A 96 0.56 6.69 4.85
N GLU A 97 -0.63 7.18 4.47
CA GLU A 97 -0.78 8.44 3.73
C GLU A 97 -0.23 9.63 4.53
N GLN A 98 -0.55 9.72 5.83
CA GLN A 98 -0.03 10.78 6.70
C GLN A 98 1.50 10.72 6.84
N LEU A 99 2.08 9.52 6.93
CA LEU A 99 3.54 9.36 6.92
C LEU A 99 4.15 9.92 5.63
N MET A 100 3.55 9.65 4.47
CA MET A 100 4.06 10.12 3.19
C MET A 100 3.85 11.63 2.98
N LEU A 101 2.77 12.21 3.50
CA LEU A 101 2.53 13.66 3.50
C LEU A 101 3.57 14.42 4.34
N GLN A 102 4.02 13.84 5.45
CA GLN A 102 5.04 14.42 6.32
C GLN A 102 6.47 14.17 5.83
N ALA A 103 6.67 13.18 4.95
CA ALA A 103 7.98 12.82 4.45
C ALA A 103 8.53 13.89 3.48
N PRO A 104 9.85 14.16 3.51
CA PRO A 104 10.50 15.00 2.51
C PRO A 104 10.23 14.50 1.08
N LYS A 105 10.17 15.42 0.10
CA LYS A 105 9.88 15.09 -1.31
C LYS A 105 10.82 14.08 -1.97
N HIS A 106 12.03 13.91 -1.44
CA HIS A 106 13.00 12.94 -1.93
C HIS A 106 12.78 11.51 -1.39
N ILE A 107 11.83 11.33 -0.46
CA ILE A 107 11.37 10.01 -0.02
C ILE A 107 10.29 9.54 -1.01
N GLY A 108 10.64 8.51 -1.80
CA GLY A 108 9.76 7.91 -2.80
C GLY A 108 9.00 6.69 -2.30
N MET A 109 9.44 6.09 -1.18
CA MET A 109 8.82 4.90 -0.60
C MET A 109 8.98 4.89 0.92
N ILE A 110 7.93 4.49 1.62
CA ILE A 110 7.98 4.14 3.04
C ILE A 110 7.52 2.69 3.18
N CYS A 111 8.38 1.85 3.74
CA CYS A 111 8.05 0.48 4.11
C CYS A 111 7.67 0.46 5.59
N CYS A 112 6.48 -0.03 5.91
CA CYS A 112 6.04 -0.29 7.27
C CYS A 112 6.18 -1.79 7.57
N HIS A 113 6.09 -2.13 8.85
CA HIS A 113 6.16 -3.51 9.28
C HIS A 113 4.78 -4.18 9.29
N LEU A 114 4.79 -5.51 9.27
CA LEU A 114 3.66 -6.37 9.61
C LEU A 114 4.07 -7.29 10.76
N TYR A 115 3.12 -7.75 11.54
CA TYR A 115 3.33 -8.85 12.47
C TYR A 115 3.04 -10.18 11.77
N ASP A 116 4.05 -11.03 11.66
CA ASP A 116 3.93 -12.36 11.09
C ASP A 116 3.51 -13.34 12.19
N GLU A 117 2.30 -13.89 12.07
CA GLU A 117 1.73 -14.73 13.13
C GLU A 117 2.31 -16.15 13.15
N ASP A 118 2.67 -16.67 11.98
CA ASP A 118 3.35 -17.98 11.84
C ASP A 118 4.75 -17.95 12.48
N ARG A 119 5.48 -16.84 12.32
CA ARG A 119 6.84 -16.69 12.84
C ARG A 119 6.93 -15.97 14.18
N GLU A 120 5.81 -15.49 14.71
CA GLU A 120 5.71 -14.67 15.94
C GLU A 120 6.71 -13.50 15.97
N THR A 121 6.87 -12.80 14.84
CA THR A 121 7.87 -11.73 14.73
C THR A 121 7.44 -10.60 13.80
N THR A 122 8.09 -9.46 13.96
CA THR A 122 7.89 -8.30 13.09
C THR A 122 8.71 -8.47 11.81
N ILE A 123 8.08 -8.27 10.65
CA ILE A 123 8.72 -8.34 9.33
C ILE A 123 8.55 -7.03 8.57
N GLN A 124 9.45 -6.74 7.62
CA GLN A 124 9.20 -5.71 6.60
C GLN A 124 8.03 -6.17 5.73
N GLY A 125 7.06 -5.29 5.47
CA GLY A 125 5.82 -5.69 4.81
C GLY A 125 5.27 -4.61 3.89
N VAL A 126 4.12 -4.07 4.27
CA VAL A 126 3.32 -3.15 3.46
C VAL A 126 4.08 -1.86 3.13
N LYS A 127 3.95 -1.39 1.88
CA LYS A 127 4.71 -0.25 1.35
C LYS A 127 3.77 0.79 0.76
N ILE A 128 4.05 2.06 1.03
CA ILE A 128 3.44 3.21 0.34
C ILE A 128 4.49 3.92 -0.50
N TYR A 129 4.11 4.31 -1.71
CA TYR A 129 4.97 4.92 -2.70
C TYR A 129 4.44 6.29 -3.13
N ARG A 130 5.35 7.20 -3.46
CA ARG A 130 5.05 8.45 -4.16
C ARG A 130 5.06 8.19 -5.67
N THR A 131 3.93 8.31 -6.32
CA THR A 131 3.75 7.94 -7.74
C THR A 131 4.76 8.65 -8.65
N ALA A 132 4.94 9.97 -8.46
CA ALA A 132 5.87 10.77 -9.25
C ALA A 132 7.32 10.28 -9.16
N SER A 133 7.74 9.70 -8.01
CA SER A 133 9.08 9.16 -7.84
C SER A 133 9.30 7.88 -8.64
N LEU A 134 8.24 7.15 -8.97
CA LEU A 134 8.35 5.87 -9.65
C LEU A 134 8.13 5.91 -11.18
N GLN A 135 7.79 7.07 -11.74
CA GLN A 135 7.53 7.21 -13.19
C GLN A 135 8.75 6.95 -14.08
N SER A 136 9.97 6.94 -13.52
CA SER A 136 11.22 6.78 -14.26
C SER A 136 11.98 5.49 -13.92
N VAL A 137 11.37 4.60 -13.15
CA VAL A 137 11.93 3.28 -12.81
C VAL A 137 11.02 2.18 -13.35
N VAL A 138 11.58 0.99 -13.54
CA VAL A 138 10.86 -0.16 -14.10
C VAL A 138 11.17 -1.40 -13.26
N PHE A 139 10.13 -2.16 -12.91
CA PHE A 139 10.32 -3.47 -12.29
C PHE A 139 10.87 -4.47 -13.32
N GLN A 140 12.17 -4.73 -13.25
CA GLN A 140 12.83 -5.72 -14.11
C GLN A 140 12.43 -7.15 -13.70
N ASN A 141 12.32 -8.05 -14.68
CA ASN A 141 12.09 -9.47 -14.41
C ASN A 141 13.37 -10.17 -13.92
N VAL A 142 13.75 -9.85 -12.69
CA VAL A 142 14.88 -10.44 -11.96
C VAL A 142 14.39 -11.03 -10.63
N LYS A 143 15.13 -11.99 -10.08
CA LYS A 143 14.71 -12.76 -8.88
C LYS A 143 14.35 -11.86 -7.68
N ALA A 144 15.07 -10.75 -7.51
CA ALA A 144 14.83 -9.76 -6.46
C ALA A 144 14.41 -8.41 -7.07
N CYS A 145 13.32 -8.41 -7.85
CA CYS A 145 12.86 -7.23 -8.60
C CYS A 145 12.64 -5.97 -7.73
N GLU A 146 12.24 -6.13 -6.47
CA GLU A 146 12.13 -5.01 -5.53
C GLU A 146 13.51 -4.44 -5.17
N MET A 147 14.53 -5.27 -4.96
CA MET A 147 15.88 -4.80 -4.66
C MET A 147 16.50 -4.06 -5.84
N ASP A 148 16.23 -4.53 -7.06
CA ASP A 148 16.60 -3.83 -8.29
C ASP A 148 15.92 -2.46 -8.40
N LEU A 149 14.62 -2.38 -8.08
CA LEU A 149 13.89 -1.11 -8.01
C LEU A 149 14.53 -0.13 -7.02
N LEU A 150 14.88 -0.59 -5.81
CA LEU A 150 15.52 0.25 -4.79
C LEU A 150 16.90 0.76 -5.25
N ALA A 151 17.66 -0.04 -6.00
CA ALA A 151 18.91 0.39 -6.60
C ALA A 151 18.69 1.47 -7.67
N GLN A 152 17.69 1.30 -8.55
CA GLN A 152 17.30 2.31 -9.53
C GLN A 152 16.89 3.63 -8.85
N MET A 153 16.04 3.56 -7.82
CA MET A 153 15.65 4.73 -7.02
C MET A 153 16.86 5.44 -6.42
N GLY A 154 17.78 4.68 -5.81
CA GLY A 154 19.00 5.22 -5.22
C GLY A 154 19.90 5.93 -6.23
N ALA A 155 20.05 5.38 -7.43
CA ALA A 155 20.81 6.00 -8.52
C ALA A 155 20.23 7.34 -8.98
N MET A 156 18.92 7.55 -8.76
CA MET A 156 18.20 8.79 -9.06
C MET A 156 18.13 9.76 -7.87
N GLY A 157 18.75 9.43 -6.74
CA GLY A 157 18.69 10.23 -5.51
C GLY A 157 17.35 10.11 -4.76
N ILE A 158 16.50 9.17 -5.15
CA ILE A 158 15.23 8.86 -4.48
C ILE A 158 15.54 7.91 -3.33
N ARG A 159 15.13 8.28 -2.12
CA ARG A 159 15.34 7.47 -0.92
C ARG A 159 14.08 6.75 -0.51
N TRP A 160 14.27 5.71 0.28
CA TRP A 160 13.19 5.02 0.96
C TRP A 160 13.47 4.96 2.46
N VAL A 161 12.42 4.76 3.25
CA VAL A 161 12.49 4.68 4.71
C VAL A 161 11.83 3.39 5.19
N LEU A 162 12.48 2.70 6.12
CA LEU A 162 11.84 1.67 6.95
C LEU A 162 11.26 2.35 8.20
N HIS A 163 9.94 2.42 8.30
CA HIS A 163 9.23 3.03 9.42
C HIS A 163 8.89 1.98 10.49
N PRO A 164 9.07 2.25 11.79
CA PRO A 164 8.88 1.25 12.84
C PRO A 164 7.42 0.83 13.09
N SER A 165 6.44 1.52 12.50
CA SER A 165 5.02 1.18 12.70
C SER A 165 4.66 -0.18 12.12
N ILE A 166 3.91 -0.96 12.90
CA ILE A 166 3.26 -2.20 12.47
C ILE A 166 1.87 -1.83 11.94
N GLN A 167 1.59 -2.16 10.69
CA GLN A 167 0.38 -1.72 9.97
C GLN A 167 -0.59 -2.86 9.66
N GLY A 168 -0.35 -4.05 10.22
CA GLY A 168 -1.17 -5.21 9.93
C GLY A 168 -0.52 -6.52 10.34
N ARG A 169 -1.15 -7.60 9.87
CA ARG A 169 -0.76 -8.98 10.08
C ARG A 169 -0.44 -9.67 8.77
N HIS A 170 0.40 -10.68 8.85
CA HIS A 170 0.79 -11.58 7.76
C HIS A 170 0.87 -13.01 8.28
N GLY A 171 0.86 -14.01 7.39
CA GLY A 171 0.93 -15.41 7.79
C GLY A 171 -0.29 -15.87 8.61
N THR A 172 -1.48 -15.37 8.25
CA THR A 172 -2.71 -15.54 9.05
C THR A 172 -3.47 -16.84 8.75
N LEU A 173 -3.34 -17.36 7.52
CA LEU A 173 -4.08 -18.54 7.06
C LEU A 173 -3.25 -19.33 6.06
N PHE A 174 -3.27 -20.65 6.19
CA PHE A 174 -2.58 -21.55 5.28
C PHE A 174 -3.39 -22.81 4.99
N SER A 175 -3.17 -23.36 3.80
CA SER A 175 -3.39 -24.76 3.50
C SER A 175 -2.08 -25.53 3.71
N PRO A 176 -2.11 -26.88 3.79
CA PRO A 176 -0.88 -27.68 3.83
C PRO A 176 0.08 -27.39 2.66
N GLU A 177 -0.47 -27.04 1.49
CA GLU A 177 0.35 -26.72 0.32
C GLU A 177 0.98 -25.32 0.43
N THR A 178 0.22 -24.30 0.85
CA THR A 178 0.75 -22.93 0.91
C THR A 178 1.78 -22.76 2.02
N ILE A 179 1.59 -23.42 3.18
CA ILE A 179 2.60 -23.43 4.25
C ILE A 179 3.87 -24.15 3.81
N TYR A 180 3.76 -25.28 3.09
CA TYR A 180 4.92 -25.98 2.53
C TYR A 180 5.70 -25.10 1.55
N ARG A 181 5.01 -24.44 0.61
CA ARG A 181 5.64 -23.56 -0.39
C ARG A 181 6.33 -22.37 0.27
N ARG A 182 5.74 -21.81 1.32
CA ARG A 182 6.34 -20.74 2.13
C ARG A 182 7.66 -21.19 2.75
N TYR A 183 7.66 -22.28 3.52
CA TYR A 183 8.88 -22.78 4.15
C TYR A 183 9.94 -23.22 3.14
N LYS A 184 9.53 -23.84 2.03
CA LYS A 184 10.43 -24.15 0.92
C LYS A 184 11.10 -22.89 0.36
N SER A 185 10.31 -21.84 0.08
CA SER A 185 10.83 -20.59 -0.47
C SER A 185 11.74 -19.85 0.52
N MET A 186 11.43 -19.90 1.82
CA MET A 186 12.31 -19.37 2.86
C MET A 186 13.62 -20.14 2.91
N TYR A 187 13.56 -21.47 2.96
CA TYR A 187 14.74 -22.32 2.96
C TYR A 187 15.62 -22.13 1.71
N GLU A 188 15.02 -21.99 0.53
CA GLU A 188 15.73 -21.70 -0.72
C GLU A 188 16.34 -20.29 -0.78
N LYS A 189 15.77 -19.33 -0.04
CA LYS A 189 16.37 -18.00 0.15
C LYS A 189 17.54 -18.07 1.13
N ASP A 190 17.35 -18.73 2.28
CA ASP A 190 18.35 -18.85 3.34
C ASP A 190 19.58 -19.64 2.86
N ILE A 191 19.41 -20.72 2.09
CA ILE A 191 20.53 -21.48 1.50
C ILE A 191 21.51 -20.58 0.71
N LEU A 192 21.03 -19.51 0.09
CA LEU A 192 21.89 -18.61 -0.68
C LEU A 192 22.68 -17.67 0.24
N GLU A 193 22.08 -17.20 1.34
CA GLU A 193 22.80 -16.40 2.35
C GLU A 193 23.88 -17.21 3.08
N TRP A 194 23.70 -18.54 3.21
CA TRP A 194 24.65 -19.42 3.89
C TRP A 194 25.71 -20.07 3.00
N ASN A 195 25.53 -20.10 1.68
CA ASN A 195 26.50 -20.68 0.73
C ASN A 195 27.34 -19.64 -0.04
N ASP A 196 27.09 -18.35 0.17
CA ASP A 196 27.95 -17.25 -0.31
C ASP A 196 29.00 -16.83 0.76
N VAL A 197 29.38 -17.75 1.68
CA VAL A 197 30.48 -17.59 2.66
C VAL A 197 31.72 -18.37 2.22
#